data_AF-A0A8R1EJ91-F1
#
_entry.id   AF-A0A8R1EJ91-F1
#
_cell.length_a   1.000
_cell.length_b   1.000
_cell.length_c   1.000
_cell.angle_alpha   90.00
_cell.angle_beta   90.00
_cell.angle_gamma   90.00
#
_symmetry.space_group_name_H-M   'P 1'
#
loop_
_entity.id
_entity.type
_entity.pdbx_description
1 polymer ?
#
loop_
_entity_poly.entity_id
_entity_poly.type
_entity_poly.pdbx_seq_one_letter_code
_entity_poly.pdbx_strand_id
1 'polypeptide(L)'
;MVAGSGGASLPRWYYNAATMQCVQFNYQGRMGNQNNFLSQQACEQTCPVYVNVCPTGSPMLDAATNKPVPCTFGSNSCGADHWCHLGLVPDEYQCCPGNPTNPGACQGLPEAEGVTGALAPPTSRWYYDQSEMQCKQFMYNGRKGNQNNFLTKEDCEATCEGLF
;
A
#
# COMPACT_ATOMS: atom_id res chain seq x y z
N MET A 1 -22.21 2.66 7.05
CA MET A 1 -23.48 1.94 6.79
C MET A 1 -24.68 2.78 7.23
N VAL A 2 -25.86 2.56 6.63
CA VAL A 2 -27.12 3.06 7.17
C VAL A 2 -28.14 1.92 7.13
N ALA A 3 -28.61 1.48 8.30
CA ALA A 3 -29.53 0.36 8.44
C ALA A 3 -30.89 0.61 7.77
N GLY A 4 -31.31 1.85 7.61
CA GLY A 4 -32.63 2.20 7.06
C GLY A 4 -33.76 1.89 8.04
N SER A 5 -34.98 1.73 7.53
CA SER A 5 -36.18 1.38 8.29
C SER A 5 -37.00 0.28 7.58
N GLY A 6 -37.97 -0.35 8.25
CA GLY A 6 -38.93 -1.25 7.60
C GLY A 6 -39.02 -2.68 8.12
N GLY A 7 -38.36 -3.01 9.24
CA GLY A 7 -38.55 -4.27 9.96
C GLY A 7 -38.04 -5.54 9.25
N ALA A 8 -37.52 -5.44 8.02
CA ALA A 8 -36.85 -6.55 7.35
C ALA A 8 -35.46 -6.78 7.94
N SER A 9 -34.89 -7.97 7.72
CA SER A 9 -33.49 -8.27 8.02
C SER A 9 -32.80 -8.78 6.77
N LEU A 10 -32.43 -7.84 5.89
CA LEU A 10 -31.84 -8.15 4.59
C LEU A 10 -30.30 -8.07 4.69
N PRO A 11 -29.56 -9.16 4.45
CA PRO A 11 -28.11 -9.11 4.41
C PRO A 11 -27.65 -8.24 3.23
N ARG A 12 -26.85 -7.23 3.51
CA ARG A 12 -26.28 -6.29 2.54
C ARG A 12 -24.81 -6.06 2.85
N TRP A 13 -24.08 -5.49 1.91
CA TRP A 13 -22.69 -5.12 2.07
C TRP A 13 -22.56 -3.60 2.06
N TYR A 14 -21.66 -3.06 2.89
CA TYR A 14 -21.28 -1.65 2.82
C TYR A 14 -19.76 -1.56 2.84
N TYR A 15 -19.22 -0.54 2.17
CA TYR A 15 -17.83 -0.18 2.22
C TYR A 15 -17.51 0.59 3.50
N ASN A 16 -16.61 0.05 4.32
CA ASN A 16 -16.03 0.72 5.46
C ASN A 16 -14.74 1.44 5.01
N ALA A 17 -14.82 2.76 4.85
CA ALA A 17 -13.68 3.56 4.41
C ALA A 17 -12.51 3.60 5.41
N ALA A 18 -12.75 3.32 6.70
CA ALA A 18 -11.69 3.28 7.71
C ALA A 18 -10.81 2.02 7.58
N THR A 19 -11.41 0.89 7.17
CA THR A 19 -10.69 -0.38 6.98
C THR A 19 -10.45 -0.72 5.51
N MET A 20 -11.01 0.08 4.59
CA MET A 20 -11.03 -0.17 3.14
C MET A 20 -11.58 -1.57 2.79
N GLN A 21 -12.63 -1.99 3.49
CA GLN A 21 -13.22 -3.32 3.32
C GLN A 21 -14.72 -3.24 3.09
N CYS A 22 -15.24 -4.18 2.32
CA CYS A 22 -16.66 -4.44 2.23
C CYS A 22 -17.07 -5.34 3.40
N VAL A 23 -17.99 -4.85 4.23
CA VAL A 23 -18.46 -5.52 5.44
C VAL A 23 -19.95 -5.77 5.34
N GLN A 24 -20.40 -6.95 5.74
CA GLN A 24 -21.82 -7.29 5.74
C GLN A 24 -22.55 -6.58 6.90
N PHE A 25 -23.77 -6.11 6.65
CA PHE A 25 -24.68 -5.54 7.65
C PHE A 25 -26.14 -5.90 7.35
N ASN A 26 -27.01 -5.74 8.33
CA ASN A 26 -28.45 -5.98 8.18
C ASN A 26 -29.17 -4.67 7.81
N TYR A 27 -29.76 -4.64 6.61
CA TYR A 27 -30.57 -3.54 6.11
C TYR A 27 -32.06 -3.79 6.33
N GLN A 28 -32.78 -2.77 6.79
CA GLN A 28 -34.17 -2.87 7.23
C GLN A 28 -35.22 -2.79 6.12
N GLY A 29 -34.79 -2.56 4.87
CA GLY A 29 -35.63 -2.68 3.67
C GLY A 29 -36.06 -1.36 3.03
N ARG A 30 -36.02 -0.23 3.74
CA ARG A 30 -36.39 1.11 3.24
C ARG A 30 -35.38 2.18 3.67
N MET A 31 -35.34 3.29 2.93
CA MET A 31 -34.41 4.42 3.13
C MET A 31 -32.93 3.99 2.98
N GLY A 32 -32.00 4.57 3.75
CA GLY A 32 -30.58 4.27 3.62
C GLY A 32 -29.83 5.22 2.69
N ASN A 33 -28.68 4.78 2.18
CA ASN A 33 -27.85 5.55 1.25
C ASN A 33 -27.20 4.62 0.20
N GLN A 34 -26.40 5.20 -0.70
CA GLN A 34 -25.75 4.49 -1.81
C GLN A 34 -24.68 3.47 -1.37
N ASN A 35 -24.18 3.56 -0.13
CA ASN A 35 -23.23 2.62 0.44
C ASN A 35 -23.95 1.37 0.98
N ASN A 36 -24.66 0.68 0.08
CA ASN A 36 -25.50 -0.49 0.33
C ASN A 36 -25.54 -1.36 -0.93
N PHE A 37 -24.82 -2.48 -0.91
CA PHE A 37 -24.62 -3.39 -2.03
C PHE A 37 -25.28 -4.74 -1.77
N LEU A 38 -25.77 -5.38 -2.84
CA LEU A 38 -26.41 -6.70 -2.78
C LEU A 38 -25.42 -7.83 -2.50
N SER A 39 -24.17 -7.71 -2.97
CA SER A 39 -23.13 -8.72 -2.82
C SER A 39 -21.79 -8.07 -2.46
N GLN A 40 -20.90 -8.87 -1.89
CA GLN A 40 -19.52 -8.47 -1.61
C GLN A 40 -18.82 -8.01 -2.88
N GLN A 41 -18.92 -8.79 -3.96
CA GLN A 41 -18.31 -8.48 -5.25
C GLN A 41 -18.80 -7.13 -5.81
N ALA A 42 -20.10 -6.82 -5.72
CA ALA A 42 -20.61 -5.53 -6.19
C ALA A 42 -20.04 -4.36 -5.38
N CYS A 43 -19.86 -4.54 -4.07
CA CYS A 43 -19.18 -3.56 -3.23
C CYS A 43 -17.71 -3.41 -3.62
N GLU A 44 -16.98 -4.51 -3.79
CA GLU A 44 -15.54 -4.53 -4.12
C GLU A 44 -15.24 -4.01 -5.53
N GLN A 45 -16.16 -4.16 -6.48
CA GLN A 45 -16.04 -3.56 -7.82
C GLN A 45 -16.34 -2.06 -7.80
N THR A 46 -17.18 -1.60 -6.88
CA THR A 46 -17.56 -0.18 -6.78
C THR A 46 -16.59 0.62 -5.91
N CYS A 47 -15.98 -0.01 -4.91
CA CYS A 47 -15.17 0.67 -3.90
C CYS A 47 -13.74 0.09 -3.83
N PRO A 48 -12.73 0.93 -3.54
CA PRO A 48 -11.34 0.47 -3.44
C PRO A 48 -11.13 -0.42 -2.21
N VAL A 49 -10.93 -1.73 -2.44
CA VAL A 49 -10.65 -2.72 -1.39
C VAL A 49 -9.23 -3.21 -1.51
N TYR A 50 -8.34 -2.65 -0.69
CA TYR A 50 -6.93 -3.02 -0.61
C TYR A 50 -6.31 -2.53 0.70
N VAL A 51 -5.11 -3.04 1.01
CA VAL A 51 -4.30 -2.53 2.11
C VAL A 51 -3.43 -1.38 1.61
N ASN A 52 -3.57 -0.19 2.21
CA ASN A 52 -2.72 0.95 1.88
C ASN A 52 -1.33 0.80 2.53
N VAL A 53 -0.34 0.42 1.74
CA VAL A 53 1.06 0.26 2.20
C VAL A 53 1.84 1.58 2.20
N CYS A 54 1.31 2.65 1.60
CA CYS A 54 2.02 3.90 1.41
C CYS A 54 2.14 4.71 2.70
N PRO A 55 3.32 5.31 2.99
CA PRO A 55 3.52 6.17 4.16
C PRO A 55 2.65 7.43 4.11
N THR A 56 2.45 7.97 2.91
CA THR A 56 1.59 9.13 2.66
C THR A 56 0.70 8.85 1.44
N GLY A 57 -0.50 9.44 1.45
CA GLY A 57 -1.47 9.26 0.38
C GLY A 57 -1.96 7.82 0.21
N SER A 58 -2.49 7.54 -0.98
CA SER A 58 -2.97 6.23 -1.41
C SER A 58 -2.15 5.73 -2.59
N PRO A 59 -2.02 4.42 -2.79
CA PRO A 59 -1.31 3.86 -3.93
C PRO A 59 -1.96 4.26 -5.25
N MET A 60 -1.16 4.26 -6.32
CA MET A 60 -1.66 4.38 -7.69
C MET A 60 -2.64 3.24 -7.97
N LEU A 61 -3.84 3.57 -8.44
CA LEU A 61 -4.88 2.58 -8.73
C LEU A 61 -5.03 2.37 -10.23
N ASP A 62 -5.22 1.11 -10.61
CA ASP A 62 -5.65 0.76 -11.94
C ASP A 62 -7.10 1.21 -12.17
N ALA A 63 -7.32 2.00 -13.23
CA ALA A 63 -8.61 2.64 -13.50
C ALA A 63 -9.73 1.63 -13.85
N ALA A 64 -9.39 0.42 -14.30
CA ALA A 64 -10.37 -0.60 -14.65
C ALA A 64 -10.81 -1.43 -13.45
N THR A 65 -9.91 -1.65 -12.48
CA THR A 65 -10.12 -2.59 -11.37
C THR A 65 -10.22 -1.92 -9.99
N ASN A 66 -9.87 -0.63 -9.86
CA ASN A 66 -9.75 0.08 -8.59
C ASN A 66 -8.78 -0.59 -7.58
N LYS A 67 -7.83 -1.39 -8.10
CA LYS A 67 -6.81 -2.07 -7.29
C LYS A 67 -5.45 -1.36 -7.41
N PRO A 68 -4.58 -1.46 -6.39
CA PRO A 68 -3.23 -0.94 -6.47
C PRO A 68 -2.49 -1.52 -7.68
N VAL A 69 -1.78 -0.66 -8.41
CA VAL A 69 -0.90 -1.08 -9.49
C VAL A 69 0.31 -1.80 -8.88
N PRO A 70 0.54 -3.08 -9.23
CA PRO A 70 1.69 -3.81 -8.72
C PRO A 70 2.98 -3.28 -9.32
N CYS A 71 4.06 -3.37 -8.56
CA CYS A 71 5.37 -2.96 -9.01
C CYS A 71 6.45 -3.93 -8.56
N THR A 72 7.63 -3.80 -9.14
CA THR A 72 8.82 -4.55 -8.75
C THR A 72 10.00 -3.59 -8.68
N PHE A 73 11.05 -3.97 -7.96
CA PHE A 73 12.28 -3.20 -7.96
C PHE A 73 12.89 -3.13 -9.38
N GLY A 74 13.44 -1.98 -9.77
CA GLY A 74 14.10 -1.78 -11.06
C GLY A 74 13.16 -1.70 -12.28
N SER A 75 11.85 -1.85 -12.12
CA SER A 75 10.89 -1.63 -13.20
C SER A 75 10.33 -0.21 -13.16
N ASN A 76 10.20 0.45 -14.33
CA ASN A 76 9.52 1.74 -14.48
C ASN A 76 7.99 1.64 -14.33
N SER A 77 7.49 0.75 -13.46
CA SER A 77 6.06 0.44 -13.30
C SER A 77 5.26 1.58 -12.67
N CYS A 78 5.91 2.49 -11.93
CA CYS A 78 5.24 3.50 -11.11
C CYS A 78 5.20 4.92 -11.73
N GLY A 79 5.71 5.10 -12.95
CA GLY A 79 5.75 6.44 -13.57
C GLY A 79 6.65 7.42 -12.81
N ALA A 80 6.49 8.72 -13.08
CA ALA A 80 7.40 9.77 -12.59
C ALA A 80 7.10 10.26 -11.16
N ASP A 81 5.84 10.20 -10.73
CA ASP A 81 5.38 10.78 -9.45
C ASP A 81 5.13 9.73 -8.35
N HIS A 82 5.55 8.48 -8.61
CA HIS A 82 5.46 7.39 -7.64
C HIS A 82 6.73 6.57 -7.62
N TRP A 83 6.97 5.92 -6.49
CA TRP A 83 8.03 4.95 -6.30
C TRP A 83 7.42 3.59 -5.94
N CYS A 84 8.19 2.52 -6.15
CA CYS A 84 7.72 1.18 -5.83
C CYS A 84 7.94 0.89 -4.34
N HIS A 85 6.85 0.82 -3.57
CA HIS A 85 6.89 0.31 -2.21
C HIS A 85 7.01 -1.21 -2.23
N LEU A 86 7.99 -1.76 -1.50
CA LEU A 86 8.27 -3.19 -1.44
C LEU A 86 7.86 -3.75 -0.08
N GLY A 87 6.64 -4.28 0.01
CA GLY A 87 6.13 -5.00 1.17
C GLY A 87 6.92 -6.28 1.49
N LEU A 88 6.45 -7.09 2.45
CA LEU A 88 7.11 -8.37 2.79
C LEU A 88 6.64 -9.54 1.92
N VAL A 89 5.55 -9.34 1.18
CA VAL A 89 5.01 -10.29 0.21
C VAL A 89 4.74 -9.55 -1.12
N PRO A 90 4.86 -10.21 -2.28
CA PRO A 90 4.69 -9.55 -3.58
C PRO A 90 3.34 -8.83 -3.77
N ASP A 91 2.25 -9.35 -3.19
CA ASP A 91 0.92 -8.72 -3.26
C ASP A 91 0.84 -7.37 -2.52
N GLU A 92 1.83 -7.07 -1.67
CA GLU A 92 1.97 -5.78 -1.00
C GLU A 92 2.98 -4.86 -1.69
N TYR A 93 3.37 -5.16 -2.94
CA TYR A 93 4.24 -4.27 -3.72
C TYR A 93 3.36 -3.31 -4.51
N GLN A 94 3.40 -2.03 -4.16
CA GLN A 94 2.45 -1.03 -4.69
C GLN A 94 3.16 0.28 -5.03
N CYS A 95 2.69 0.95 -6.07
CA CYS A 95 3.21 2.27 -6.43
C CYS A 95 2.69 3.34 -5.46
N CYS A 96 3.59 3.94 -4.67
CA CYS A 96 3.26 4.94 -3.66
C CYS A 96 3.65 6.35 -4.11
N PRO A 97 2.87 7.39 -3.74
CA PRO A 97 3.18 8.76 -4.11
C PRO A 97 4.57 9.20 -3.61
N GLY A 98 5.30 9.91 -4.46
CA GLY A 98 6.59 10.50 -4.12
C GLY A 98 7.62 10.37 -5.23
N ASN A 99 8.79 10.97 -5.00
CA ASN A 99 9.89 10.93 -5.97
C ASN A 99 10.33 9.48 -6.23
N PRO A 100 10.73 9.15 -7.47
CA PRO A 100 11.25 7.83 -7.81
C PRO A 100 12.40 7.40 -6.90
N THR A 101 12.53 6.09 -6.68
CA THR A 101 13.57 5.49 -5.83
C THR A 101 14.98 5.96 -6.25
N ASN A 102 15.25 6.11 -7.54
CA ASN A 102 16.48 6.71 -8.03
C ASN A 102 16.21 8.16 -8.51
N PRO A 103 16.85 9.18 -7.94
CA PRO A 103 17.82 9.14 -6.84
C PRO A 103 17.19 9.27 -5.43
N GLY A 104 15.85 9.30 -5.31
CA GLY A 104 15.17 9.71 -4.07
C GLY A 104 15.51 8.90 -2.82
N ALA A 105 15.77 7.60 -2.94
CA ALA A 105 16.19 6.73 -1.84
C ALA A 105 17.53 7.13 -1.22
N CYS A 106 18.43 7.70 -2.02
CA CYS A 106 19.81 7.98 -1.65
C CYS A 106 20.03 9.41 -1.14
N GLN A 107 18.96 10.23 -1.09
CA GLN A 107 19.02 11.66 -0.79
C GLN A 107 18.46 11.98 0.61
N GLY A 108 19.14 11.50 1.65
CA GLY A 108 18.89 11.92 3.03
C GLY A 108 17.69 11.29 3.70
N LEU A 109 17.15 10.19 3.15
CA LEU A 109 16.11 9.40 3.81
C LEU A 109 16.74 8.43 4.82
N PRO A 110 16.26 8.39 6.07
CA PRO A 110 16.75 7.43 7.06
C PRO A 110 16.17 6.04 6.80
N GLU A 111 16.70 5.05 7.49
CA GLU A 111 16.00 3.79 7.71
C GLU A 111 14.62 4.04 8.33
N ALA A 112 13.61 3.29 7.87
CA ALA A 112 12.26 3.43 8.38
C ALA A 112 11.64 2.06 8.58
N GLU A 113 11.56 1.63 9.85
CA GLU A 113 11.05 0.32 10.26
C GLU A 113 9.60 0.06 9.79
N GLY A 114 8.84 1.11 9.48
CA GLY A 114 7.44 0.99 9.06
C GLY A 114 6.53 0.60 10.23
N VAL A 115 5.40 -0.03 9.93
CA VAL A 115 4.40 -0.43 10.93
C VAL A 115 4.18 -1.94 10.95
N THR A 116 3.84 -2.47 12.12
CA THR A 116 3.51 -3.88 12.33
C THR A 116 2.16 -4.26 11.73
N GLY A 117 1.86 -5.57 11.66
CA GLY A 117 0.59 -6.09 11.14
C GLY A 117 0.59 -6.39 9.64
N ALA A 118 1.77 -6.49 9.01
CA ALA A 118 1.93 -7.09 7.70
C ALA A 118 1.65 -8.61 7.73
N LEU A 119 1.45 -9.21 6.56
CA LEU A 119 1.13 -10.64 6.43
C LEU A 119 2.28 -11.57 6.80
N ALA A 120 3.53 -11.11 6.63
CA ALA A 120 4.73 -11.86 6.94
C ALA A 120 5.46 -11.23 8.16
N PRO A 121 6.27 -12.02 8.89
CA PRO A 121 7.04 -11.51 10.02
C PRO A 121 8.07 -10.46 9.59
N PRO A 122 8.43 -9.50 10.46
CA PRO A 122 9.47 -8.52 10.17
C PRO A 122 10.77 -9.18 9.68
N THR A 123 11.43 -8.56 8.71
CA THR A 123 12.63 -9.10 8.07
C THR A 123 13.71 -8.04 7.91
N SER A 124 14.96 -8.49 7.78
CA SER A 124 16.10 -7.62 7.49
C SER A 124 16.00 -7.06 6.07
N ARG A 125 16.21 -5.75 5.94
CA ARG A 125 16.25 -4.99 4.68
C ARG A 125 17.51 -4.14 4.63
N TRP A 126 17.84 -3.64 3.45
CA TRP A 126 18.96 -2.74 3.25
C TRP A 126 18.48 -1.29 3.08
N TYR A 127 19.23 -0.35 3.61
CA TYR A 127 19.06 1.08 3.36
C TYR A 127 20.44 1.71 3.13
N TYR A 128 20.48 2.81 2.39
CA TYR A 128 21.67 3.59 2.19
C TYR A 128 21.84 4.59 3.32
N ASP A 129 22.92 4.46 4.10
CA ASP A 129 23.32 5.43 5.11
C ASP A 129 24.21 6.49 4.45
N GLN A 130 23.65 7.68 4.23
CA GLN A 130 24.37 8.79 3.59
C GLN A 130 25.51 9.35 4.48
N SER A 131 25.44 9.20 5.81
CA SER A 131 26.46 9.72 6.71
C SER A 131 27.75 8.88 6.66
N GLU A 132 27.59 7.57 6.47
CA GLU A 132 28.70 6.62 6.35
C GLU A 132 28.97 6.17 4.91
N MET A 133 28.17 6.65 3.96
CA MET A 133 28.27 6.35 2.53
C MET A 133 28.27 4.84 2.24
N GLN A 134 27.41 4.08 2.93
CA GLN A 134 27.34 2.63 2.79
C GLN A 134 25.93 2.07 2.96
N CYS A 135 25.65 0.95 2.29
CA CYS A 135 24.42 0.19 2.50
C CYS A 135 24.49 -0.62 3.80
N LYS A 136 23.51 -0.41 4.69
CA LYS A 136 23.39 -1.08 5.99
C LYS A 136 22.08 -1.83 6.11
N GLN A 137 22.05 -2.79 7.02
CA GLN A 137 20.83 -3.54 7.33
C GLN A 137 19.99 -2.85 8.42
N PHE A 138 18.68 -2.98 8.32
CA PHE A 138 17.72 -2.61 9.36
C PHE A 138 16.55 -3.59 9.37
N MET A 139 15.78 -3.62 10.47
CA MET A 139 14.58 -4.45 10.55
C MET A 139 13.36 -3.69 10.01
N TYR A 140 12.65 -4.31 9.08
CA TYR A 140 11.47 -3.73 8.44
C TYR A 140 10.20 -4.54 8.78
N ASN A 141 9.16 -3.83 9.21
CA ASN A 141 7.88 -4.40 9.65
C ASN A 141 6.89 -4.64 8.50
N GLY A 142 7.18 -4.14 7.30
CA GLY A 142 6.53 -4.59 6.07
C GLY A 142 5.59 -3.63 5.37
N ARG A 143 5.09 -2.61 6.06
CA ARG A 143 4.25 -1.56 5.47
C ARG A 143 4.73 -0.18 5.89
N LYS A 144 4.35 0.85 5.14
CA LYS A 144 4.78 2.25 5.35
C LYS A 144 6.30 2.36 5.13
N GLY A 145 7.00 3.17 5.92
CA GLY A 145 8.42 3.43 5.71
C GLY A 145 8.67 4.45 4.62
N ASN A 146 9.72 4.28 3.82
CA ASN A 146 10.10 5.17 2.73
C ASN A 146 10.81 4.38 1.61
N GLN A 147 11.23 5.06 0.54
CA GLN A 147 11.87 4.42 -0.62
C GLN A 147 13.33 3.97 -0.38
N ASN A 148 13.95 4.35 0.75
CA ASN A 148 15.26 3.85 1.16
C ASN A 148 15.15 2.47 1.83
N ASN A 149 14.66 1.50 1.05
CA ASN A 149 14.37 0.14 1.51
C ASN A 149 14.57 -0.84 0.35
N PHE A 150 15.66 -1.57 0.40
CA PHE A 150 16.10 -2.49 -0.63
C PHE A 150 16.05 -3.94 -0.14
N LEU A 151 15.76 -4.86 -1.06
CA LEU A 151 15.70 -6.30 -0.78
C LEU A 151 17.10 -6.89 -0.60
N THR A 152 18.06 -6.44 -1.42
CA THR A 152 19.43 -6.94 -1.43
C THR A 152 20.43 -5.81 -1.23
N LYS A 153 21.67 -6.17 -0.86
CA LYS A 153 22.74 -5.19 -0.72
C LYS A 153 23.09 -4.62 -2.10
N GLU A 154 23.16 -5.51 -3.09
CA GLU A 154 23.50 -5.21 -4.47
C GLU A 154 22.52 -4.18 -5.09
N ASP A 155 21.21 -4.32 -4.81
CA ASP A 155 20.19 -3.35 -5.26
C ASP A 155 20.41 -1.96 -4.64
N CYS A 156 20.78 -1.91 -3.36
CA CYS A 156 21.08 -0.66 -2.65
C CYS A 156 22.34 0.01 -3.23
N GLU A 157 23.43 -0.76 -3.38
CA GLU A 157 24.71 -0.28 -3.90
C GLU A 157 24.56 0.21 -5.34
N ALA A 158 23.92 -0.58 -6.20
CA ALA A 158 23.68 -0.22 -7.60
C ALA A 158 22.80 1.04 -7.76
N THR A 159 21.91 1.30 -6.80
CA THR A 159 21.06 2.50 -6.82
C THR A 159 21.77 3.74 -6.32
N CYS A 160 22.59 3.62 -5.26
CA CYS A 160 23.11 4.77 -4.53
C CYS A 160 24.61 5.05 -4.70
N GLU A 161 25.45 4.05 -4.98
CA GLU A 161 26.90 4.22 -5.01
C GLU A 161 27.43 4.81 -6.34
N GLY A 162 26.61 4.85 -7.39
CA GLY A 162 26.95 5.48 -8.68
C GLY A 162 26.58 6.96 -8.80
N LEU A 163 26.11 7.60 -7.73
CA LEU A 163 25.58 8.98 -7.75
C LEU A 163 26.61 10.07 -7.36
N PHE A 164 27.89 9.72 -7.20
CA PHE A 164 28.96 10.64 -6.78
C PHE A 164 30.22 10.49 -7.63
#